data_AF-A0A2W7CDK6-F1
#
_entry.id   AF-A0A2W7CDK6-F1
#
_cell.length_a   1.000
_cell.length_b   1.000
_cell.length_c   1.000
_cell.angle_alpha   90.00
_cell.angle_beta   90.00
_cell.angle_gamma   90.00
#
_symmetry.space_group_name_H-M   'P 1'
#
loop_
_entity.id
_entity.type
_entity.pdbx_description
1 polymer ?
#
loop_
_entity_poly.entity_id
_entity_poly.type
_entity_poly.pdbx_seq_one_letter_code
_entity_poly.pdbx_strand_id
1 'polypeptide(L)'
;MSYRSVPVTIALLLTLGSAIALPLLTSACITLAQADIQPPRRSLPHPTRKENWLQELNLSKEQIQKIQQIRHQYQDRLTQQRQSVKQAQQALKDLMSSKDASSEQIRQKFNQVRTLQQTLADTRMESMLAIRNVLTTEQRQKLTEFMRQPRKSGRRRAVKEL
;
A
#
# COMPACT_ATOMS: atom_id res chain seq x y z
N MET A 1 -32.60 -30.20 15.36
CA MET A 1 -31.63 -30.92 14.50
C MET A 1 -30.32 -30.94 15.25
N SER A 2 -30.00 -32.06 15.92
CA SER A 2 -28.90 -32.17 16.87
C SER A 2 -28.06 -33.41 16.55
N TYR A 3 -26.85 -33.21 16.06
CA TYR A 3 -25.77 -34.21 15.98
C TYR A 3 -24.46 -33.42 16.12
N ARG A 4 -23.90 -33.32 17.34
CA ARG A 4 -22.85 -34.16 17.94
C ARG A 4 -21.50 -34.06 17.20
N SER A 5 -20.60 -33.28 17.79
CA SER A 5 -19.19 -33.14 17.45
C SER A 5 -18.41 -34.42 17.74
N VAL A 6 -17.55 -34.83 16.80
CA VAL A 6 -16.60 -35.93 16.96
C VAL A 6 -15.19 -35.34 17.08
N PRO A 7 -14.45 -35.55 18.18
CA PRO A 7 -13.03 -35.27 18.26
C PRO A 7 -12.23 -36.51 17.85
N VAL A 8 -11.22 -36.36 16.99
CA VAL A 8 -10.20 -37.39 16.76
C VAL A 8 -8.85 -36.83 17.16
N THR A 9 -8.29 -37.45 18.20
CA THR A 9 -7.03 -37.17 18.85
C THR A 9 -5.84 -37.78 18.10
N ILE A 10 -4.78 -36.97 17.99
CA ILE A 10 -3.35 -37.26 18.29
C ILE A 10 -2.79 -38.62 17.84
N ALA A 11 -1.81 -38.56 16.94
CA ALA A 11 -0.76 -39.59 16.82
C ALA A 11 0.60 -38.97 17.16
N LEU A 12 1.10 -39.32 18.34
CA LEU A 12 2.44 -39.04 18.86
C LEU A 12 3.41 -40.10 18.31
N LEU A 13 4.43 -39.69 17.54
CA LEU A 13 5.53 -40.58 17.15
C LEU A 13 6.76 -40.26 17.99
N LEU A 14 6.91 -41.04 19.06
CA LEU A 14 8.15 -41.24 19.81
C LEU A 14 9.13 -42.01 18.90
N THR A 15 10.27 -41.39 18.58
CA THR A 15 11.42 -42.13 18.05
C THR A 15 12.50 -42.13 19.11
N LEU A 16 12.87 -43.35 19.53
CA LEU A 16 13.93 -43.62 20.50
C LEU A 16 15.31 -43.36 19.87
N GLY A 17 16.24 -42.96 20.74
CA GLY A 17 17.60 -42.58 20.39
C GLY A 17 18.50 -43.73 19.94
N SER A 18 19.53 -43.34 19.21
CA SER A 18 20.74 -44.10 18.98
C SER A 18 21.91 -43.20 19.34
N ALA A 19 22.64 -43.57 20.40
CA ALA A 19 23.89 -42.93 20.78
C ALA A 19 24.97 -43.30 19.76
N ILE A 20 25.66 -42.30 19.20
CA ILE A 20 26.91 -42.51 18.46
C ILE A 20 27.95 -41.58 19.07
N ALA A 21 29.08 -42.19 19.43
CA ALA A 21 30.20 -41.63 20.17
C ALA A 21 30.91 -40.49 19.41
N LEU A 22 31.45 -39.54 20.18
CA LEU A 22 32.28 -38.43 19.74
C LEU A 22 33.71 -38.89 19.40
N PRO A 23 34.24 -38.60 18.19
CA PRO A 23 35.68 -38.47 18.01
C PRO A 23 36.11 -37.00 18.15
N LEU A 24 37.17 -36.78 18.93
CA LEU A 24 37.86 -35.50 19.06
C LEU A 24 38.48 -35.06 17.73
N LEU A 25 38.30 -33.77 17.43
CA LEU A 25 39.22 -32.79 16.82
C LEU A 25 40.21 -33.28 15.74
N THR A 26 39.94 -32.92 14.49
CA THR A 26 40.98 -32.41 13.58
C THR A 26 40.46 -31.22 12.79
N SER A 27 41.26 -30.16 12.86
CA SER A 27 41.09 -28.84 12.26
C SER A 27 40.92 -28.89 10.73
N ALA A 28 39.86 -28.26 10.24
CA ALA A 28 39.81 -27.71 8.88
C ALA A 28 38.99 -26.42 8.93
N CYS A 29 39.65 -25.29 8.72
CA CYS A 29 39.07 -23.97 8.59
C CYS A 29 37.92 -23.99 7.57
N ILE A 30 36.69 -23.75 8.03
CA ILE A 30 35.61 -23.30 7.15
C ILE A 30 35.57 -21.78 7.29
N THR A 31 36.32 -21.16 6.40
CA THR A 31 36.26 -19.73 6.12
C THR A 31 34.99 -19.43 5.32
N LEU A 32 34.37 -18.28 5.62
CA LEU A 32 33.36 -17.56 4.82
C LEU A 32 31.90 -18.04 4.91
N ALA A 33 31.10 -17.31 5.69
CA ALA A 33 30.17 -16.35 5.10
C ALA A 33 29.47 -15.55 6.22
N GLN A 34 30.01 -14.37 6.57
CA GLN A 34 29.20 -13.36 7.23
C GLN A 34 28.17 -12.90 6.20
N ALA A 35 26.94 -13.40 6.34
CA ALA A 35 25.79 -12.81 5.68
C ALA A 35 25.61 -11.41 6.28
N ASP A 36 26.08 -10.41 5.54
CA ASP A 36 25.85 -9.01 5.82
C ASP A 36 24.34 -8.78 5.83
N ILE A 37 23.71 -8.82 7.02
CA ILE A 37 22.33 -8.37 7.21
C ILE A 37 22.37 -6.85 7.15
N GLN A 38 22.54 -6.33 5.93
CA GLN A 38 22.24 -4.95 5.65
C GLN A 38 20.74 -4.77 5.97
N PRO A 39 20.35 -3.87 6.90
CA PRO A 39 18.94 -3.59 7.12
C PRO A 39 18.32 -3.21 5.77
N PRO A 40 17.11 -3.69 5.45
CA PRO A 40 16.51 -3.40 4.15
C PRO A 40 16.53 -1.88 3.98
N ARG A 41 17.28 -1.41 2.98
CA ARG A 41 17.25 0.00 2.59
C ARG A 41 15.79 0.27 2.26
N ARG A 42 15.07 0.90 3.19
CA ARG A 42 13.73 1.43 2.94
C ARG A 42 13.91 2.39 1.79
N SER A 43 13.64 1.93 0.57
CA SER A 43 13.50 2.79 -0.59
C SER A 43 12.40 3.77 -0.22
N LEU A 44 12.79 4.99 0.15
CA LEU A 44 11.86 6.07 0.41
C LEU A 44 10.92 6.12 -0.81
N PRO A 45 9.60 6.01 -0.62
CA PRO A 45 8.66 6.11 -1.72
C PRO A 45 9.00 7.36 -2.51
N HIS A 46 9.34 7.21 -3.78
CA HIS A 46 9.62 8.37 -4.63
C HIS A 46 8.36 9.24 -4.58
N PRO A 47 8.46 10.51 -4.14
CA PRO A 47 7.30 11.37 -4.06
C PRO A 47 6.67 11.40 -5.45
N THR A 48 5.41 10.98 -5.53
CA THR A 48 4.65 11.18 -6.75
C THR A 48 4.58 12.69 -6.97
N ARG A 49 4.42 13.16 -8.21
CA ARG A 49 4.31 14.61 -8.49
C ARG A 49 3.18 15.31 -7.68
N LYS A 50 2.27 14.56 -7.04
CA LYS A 50 1.30 15.08 -6.04
C LYS A 50 1.92 15.49 -4.69
N GLU A 51 3.15 15.09 -4.39
CA GLU A 51 3.86 15.38 -3.13
C GLU A 51 4.89 16.51 -3.24
N ASN A 52 5.17 17.04 -4.44
CA ASN A 52 6.19 18.08 -4.66
C ASN A 52 5.88 19.40 -3.93
N TRP A 53 4.61 19.69 -3.64
CA TRP A 53 4.23 20.91 -2.94
C TRP A 53 4.84 21.03 -1.54
N LEU A 54 5.15 19.91 -0.85
CA LEU A 54 5.79 20.00 0.48
C LEU A 54 7.17 20.64 0.43
N GLN A 55 7.91 20.45 -0.66
CA GLN A 55 9.24 21.02 -0.82
C GLN A 55 9.18 22.54 -1.03
N GLU A 56 8.04 23.06 -1.49
CA GLU A 56 7.84 24.46 -1.88
C GLU A 56 7.24 25.32 -0.74
N LEU A 57 6.87 24.70 0.40
CA LEU A 57 6.24 25.38 1.53
C LEU A 57 7.21 25.87 2.63
N ASN A 58 8.53 25.71 2.46
CA ASN A 58 9.54 26.08 3.46
C ASN A 58 9.21 25.53 4.86
N LEU A 59 8.95 24.22 4.94
CA LEU A 59 8.54 23.55 6.17
C LEU A 59 9.70 23.47 7.18
N SER A 60 9.40 23.64 8.46
CA SER A 60 10.37 23.36 9.52
C SER A 60 10.66 21.86 9.63
N LYS A 61 11.81 21.49 10.22
CA LYS A 61 12.17 20.08 10.47
C LYS A 61 11.08 19.35 11.27
N GLU A 62 10.51 20.01 12.26
CA GLU A 62 9.46 19.45 13.10
C GLU A 62 8.14 19.26 12.31
N GLN A 63 7.77 20.22 11.46
CA GLN A 63 6.61 20.07 10.57
C GLN A 63 6.80 18.90 9.60
N ILE A 64 7.99 18.74 9.02
CA ILE A 64 8.31 17.63 8.12
C ILE A 64 8.11 16.29 8.83
N GLN A 65 8.64 16.14 10.05
CA GLN A 65 8.49 14.92 10.84
C GLN A 65 7.02 14.60 11.12
N LYS A 66 6.23 15.58 11.58
CA LYS A 66 4.79 15.41 11.83
C LYS A 66 4.04 14.99 10.56
N ILE A 67 4.36 15.61 9.42
CA ILE A 67 3.72 15.28 8.14
C ILE A 67 4.11 13.87 7.67
N GLN A 68 5.36 13.43 7.87
CA GLN A 68 5.78 12.06 7.56
C GLN A 68 5.05 11.02 8.42
N GLN A 69 4.89 11.29 9.72
CA GLN A 69 4.12 10.43 10.62
C GLN A 69 2.66 10.31 10.18
N ILE A 70 2.01 11.44 9.87
CA ILE A 70 0.65 11.45 9.32
C ILE A 70 0.60 10.61 8.04
N ARG A 71 1.53 10.81 7.10
CA ARG A 71 1.55 10.02 5.86
C ARG A 71 1.65 8.52 6.10
N HIS A 72 2.52 8.11 7.02
CA HIS A 72 2.65 6.70 7.40
C HIS A 72 1.34 6.14 7.98
N GLN A 73 0.66 6.91 8.83
CA GLN A 73 -0.61 6.48 9.44
C GLN A 73 -1.71 6.18 8.40
N TYR A 74 -1.77 6.94 7.30
CA TYR A 74 -2.78 6.75 6.25
C TYR A 74 -2.32 5.84 5.10
N GLN A 75 -1.02 5.52 5.00
CA GLN A 75 -0.44 4.87 3.83
C GLN A 75 -1.07 3.50 3.53
N ASP A 76 -1.17 2.64 4.54
CA ASP A 76 -1.66 1.26 4.35
C ASP A 76 -3.13 1.26 3.92
N ARG A 77 -3.96 2.03 4.63
CA ARG A 77 -5.38 2.20 4.31
C ARG A 77 -5.59 2.73 2.90
N LEU A 78 -4.86 3.78 2.51
CA LEU A 78 -4.94 4.34 1.17
C LEU A 78 -4.47 3.35 0.09
N THR A 79 -3.47 2.54 0.38
CA THR A 79 -2.95 1.52 -0.54
C THR A 79 -3.98 0.43 -0.75
N GLN A 80 -4.56 -0.10 0.33
CA GLN A 80 -5.61 -1.11 0.28
C GLN A 80 -6.85 -0.61 -0.47
N GLN A 81 -7.34 0.58 -0.15
CA GLN A 81 -8.52 1.17 -0.81
C GLN A 81 -8.29 1.40 -2.31
N ARG A 82 -7.09 1.84 -2.72
CA ARG A 82 -6.75 1.97 -4.16
C ARG A 82 -6.78 0.62 -4.86
N GLN A 83 -6.27 -0.43 -4.21
CA GLN A 83 -6.29 -1.76 -4.75
C GLN A 83 -7.73 -2.28 -4.90
N SER A 84 -8.59 -2.06 -3.90
CA SER A 84 -10.01 -2.43 -3.96
C SER A 84 -10.73 -1.71 -5.09
N VAL A 85 -10.51 -0.40 -5.27
CA VAL A 85 -11.07 0.36 -6.40
C VAL A 85 -10.61 -0.24 -7.73
N LYS A 86 -9.30 -0.51 -7.89
CA LYS A 86 -8.75 -1.09 -9.12
C LYS A 86 -9.38 -2.44 -9.44
N GLN A 87 -9.49 -3.32 -8.46
CA GLN A 87 -10.11 -4.64 -8.62
C GLN A 87 -11.58 -4.55 -8.99
N ALA A 88 -12.35 -3.69 -8.33
CA ALA A 88 -13.76 -3.50 -8.63
C ALA A 88 -13.98 -2.90 -10.03
N GLN A 89 -13.12 -1.97 -10.45
CA GLN A 89 -13.15 -1.40 -11.80
C GLN A 89 -12.82 -2.43 -12.87
N GLN A 90 -11.83 -3.30 -12.64
CA GLN A 90 -11.51 -4.39 -13.56
C GLN A 90 -12.68 -5.35 -13.70
N ALA A 91 -13.25 -5.79 -12.57
CA ALA A 91 -14.40 -6.69 -12.60
C ALA A 91 -15.64 -6.04 -13.25
N LEU A 92 -15.86 -4.73 -13.08
CA LEU A 92 -16.90 -4.01 -13.82
C LEU A 92 -16.63 -4.03 -15.33
N LYS A 93 -15.39 -3.78 -15.75
CA LYS A 93 -14.99 -3.85 -17.17
C LYS A 93 -15.24 -5.24 -17.75
N ASP A 94 -14.90 -6.29 -17.00
CA ASP A 94 -15.10 -7.67 -17.42
C ASP A 94 -16.60 -7.99 -17.57
N LEU A 95 -17.44 -7.55 -16.64
CA LEU A 95 -18.91 -7.67 -16.74
C LEU A 95 -19.47 -6.93 -17.96
N MET A 96 -18.97 -5.74 -18.28
CA MET A 96 -19.42 -4.98 -19.46
C MET A 96 -19.09 -5.68 -20.79
N SER A 97 -18.02 -6.48 -20.83
CA SER A 97 -17.64 -7.26 -22.02
C SER A 97 -18.22 -8.67 -22.08
N SER A 98 -18.83 -9.14 -20.98
CA SER A 98 -19.40 -10.48 -20.89
C SER A 98 -20.73 -10.57 -21.63
N LYS A 99 -20.97 -11.67 -22.33
CA LYS A 99 -22.25 -11.96 -22.99
C LYS A 99 -23.36 -12.33 -22.00
N ASP A 100 -22.98 -12.84 -20.83
CA ASP A 100 -23.91 -13.44 -19.86
C ASP A 100 -24.24 -12.52 -18.68
N ALA A 101 -23.60 -11.34 -18.60
CA ALA A 101 -23.83 -10.40 -17.51
C ALA A 101 -25.16 -9.67 -17.68
N SER A 102 -26.01 -9.72 -16.65
CA SER A 102 -27.25 -8.95 -16.62
C SER A 102 -26.99 -7.47 -16.35
N SER A 103 -27.89 -6.60 -16.80
CA SER A 103 -27.82 -5.16 -16.50
C SER A 103 -27.82 -4.88 -14.99
N GLU A 104 -28.49 -5.71 -14.19
CA GLU A 104 -28.53 -5.57 -12.75
C GLU A 104 -27.16 -5.88 -12.11
N GLN A 105 -26.48 -6.94 -12.54
CA GLN A 105 -25.12 -7.25 -12.08
C GLN A 105 -24.14 -6.10 -12.39
N ILE A 106 -24.25 -5.50 -13.57
CA ILE A 106 -23.44 -4.34 -13.97
C ILE A 106 -23.74 -3.13 -13.07
N ARG A 107 -25.01 -2.82 -12.81
CA ARG A 107 -25.42 -1.72 -11.92
C ARG A 107 -24.92 -1.92 -10.50
N GLN A 108 -25.06 -3.12 -9.95
CA GLN A 108 -24.54 -3.46 -8.63
C GLN A 108 -23.03 -3.27 -8.56
N LYS A 109 -22.29 -3.75 -9.57
CA LYS A 109 -20.83 -3.59 -9.60
C LYS A 109 -20.41 -2.14 -9.76
N PHE A 110 -21.14 -1.36 -10.55
CA PHE A 110 -20.93 0.09 -10.68
C PHE A 110 -21.13 0.81 -9.35
N ASN A 111 -22.19 0.47 -8.60
CA ASN A 111 -22.43 1.03 -7.28
C ASN A 111 -21.31 0.67 -6.31
N GLN A 112 -20.80 -0.57 -6.35
CA GLN A 112 -19.65 -0.98 -5.54
C GLN A 112 -18.40 -0.13 -5.86
N VAL A 113 -18.11 0.10 -7.14
CA VAL A 113 -16.99 0.97 -7.56
C VAL A 113 -17.18 2.38 -7.00
N ARG A 114 -18.39 2.94 -7.11
CA ARG A 114 -18.71 4.29 -6.61
C ARG A 114 -18.47 4.40 -5.10
N THR A 115 -18.96 3.44 -4.32
CA THR A 115 -18.76 3.42 -2.86
C THR A 115 -17.28 3.33 -2.50
N LEU A 116 -16.52 2.45 -3.15
CA LEU A 116 -15.08 2.32 -2.88
C LEU A 116 -14.30 3.59 -3.25
N GLN A 117 -14.68 4.26 -4.33
CA GLN A 117 -14.10 5.54 -4.72
C GLN A 117 -14.39 6.64 -3.69
N GLN A 118 -15.62 6.68 -3.16
CA GLN A 118 -16.00 7.62 -2.11
C GLN A 118 -15.16 7.39 -0.86
N THR A 119 -15.09 6.15 -0.36
CA THR A 119 -14.29 5.81 0.82
C THR A 119 -12.81 6.19 0.66
N LEU A 120 -12.26 5.99 -0.54
CA LEU A 120 -10.89 6.40 -0.87
C LEU A 120 -10.75 7.94 -0.90
N ALA A 121 -11.75 8.65 -1.40
CA ALA A 121 -11.77 10.12 -1.42
C ALA A 121 -11.83 10.67 0.01
N ASP A 122 -12.70 10.13 0.85
CA ASP A 122 -12.84 10.52 2.26
C ASP A 122 -11.52 10.32 3.01
N THR A 123 -10.88 9.17 2.85
CA THR A 123 -9.60 8.89 3.51
C THR A 123 -8.48 9.83 3.04
N ARG A 124 -8.47 10.23 1.76
CA ARG A 124 -7.54 11.25 1.25
C ARG A 124 -7.82 12.62 1.84
N MET A 125 -9.09 13.00 1.95
CA MET A 125 -9.50 14.26 2.56
C MET A 125 -9.03 14.34 4.01
N GLU A 126 -9.27 13.28 4.81
CA GLU A 126 -8.82 13.21 6.21
C GLU A 126 -7.30 13.36 6.32
N SER A 127 -6.54 12.66 5.47
CA SER A 127 -5.08 12.81 5.44
C SER A 127 -4.65 14.24 5.10
N MET A 128 -5.35 14.91 4.17
CA MET A 128 -5.06 16.32 3.84
C MET A 128 -5.42 17.27 4.98
N LEU A 129 -6.53 17.04 5.70
CA LEU A 129 -6.91 17.83 6.87
C LEU A 129 -5.88 17.70 8.00
N ALA A 130 -5.43 16.47 8.28
CA ALA A 130 -4.37 16.22 9.26
C ALA A 130 -3.09 16.99 8.91
N ILE A 131 -2.66 16.96 7.63
CA ILE A 131 -1.48 17.72 7.19
C ILE A 131 -1.72 19.23 7.30
N ARG A 132 -2.89 19.73 6.86
CA ARG A 132 -3.27 21.15 6.96
C ARG A 132 -3.11 21.67 8.39
N ASN A 133 -3.46 20.87 9.39
CA ASN A 133 -3.36 21.25 10.81
C ASN A 133 -1.92 21.46 11.30
N VAL A 134 -0.92 20.91 10.60
CA VAL A 134 0.51 21.14 10.90
C VAL A 134 1.03 22.45 10.28
N LEU A 135 0.38 22.93 9.22
CA LEU A 135 0.81 24.11 8.47
C LEU A 135 0.35 25.42 9.11
N THR A 136 1.16 26.47 8.98
CA THR A 136 0.78 27.84 9.33
C THR A 136 -0.27 28.40 8.36
N THR A 137 -0.93 29.49 8.74
CA THR A 137 -1.91 30.16 7.88
C THR A 137 -1.33 30.55 6.52
N GLU A 138 -0.12 31.13 6.50
CA GLU A 138 0.57 31.51 5.27
C GLU A 138 0.91 30.30 4.38
N GLN A 139 1.38 29.20 5.00
CA GLN A 139 1.66 27.95 4.26
C GLN A 139 0.39 27.34 3.67
N ARG A 140 -0.76 27.47 4.34
CA ARG A 140 -2.07 27.00 3.82
C ARG A 140 -2.53 27.82 2.61
N GLN A 141 -2.24 29.12 2.59
CA GLN A 141 -2.54 29.96 1.43
C GLN A 141 -1.71 29.52 0.21
N LYS A 142 -0.39 29.36 0.38
CA LYS A 142 0.49 28.82 -0.67
C LYS A 142 0.05 27.43 -1.15
N LEU A 143 -0.33 26.54 -0.23
CA LEU A 143 -0.87 25.22 -0.59
C LEU A 143 -2.11 25.33 -1.49
N THR A 144 -2.99 26.29 -1.22
CA THR A 144 -4.20 26.51 -2.04
C THR A 144 -3.85 26.98 -3.45
N GLU A 145 -2.84 27.83 -3.60
CA GLU A 145 -2.33 28.28 -4.91
C GLU A 145 -1.77 27.10 -5.72
N PHE A 146 -0.98 26.23 -5.09
CA PHE A 146 -0.48 25.01 -5.74
C PHE A 146 -1.60 24.08 -6.19
N MET A 147 -2.66 23.94 -5.40
CA MET A 147 -3.80 23.09 -5.76
C MET A 147 -4.64 23.65 -6.91
N ARG A 148 -4.65 24.98 -7.10
CA ARG A 148 -5.37 25.65 -8.19
C ARG A 148 -4.63 25.57 -9.53
N GLN A 149 -3.31 25.35 -9.53
CA GLN A 149 -2.56 25.27 -10.77
C GLN A 149 -3.00 24.04 -11.59
N PRO A 150 -3.49 24.24 -12.84
CA PRO A 150 -3.84 23.13 -13.71
C PRO A 150 -2.62 22.21 -13.87
N ARG A 151 -2.83 20.90 -13.73
CA ARG A 151 -1.79 19.93 -14.08
C ARG A 151 -1.46 20.18 -15.55
N LYS A 152 -0.27 20.70 -15.85
CA LYS A 152 0.28 20.66 -17.22
C LYS A 152 0.43 19.18 -17.58
N SER A 153 -0.64 18.62 -18.13
CA SER A 153 -0.71 17.27 -18.63
C SER A 153 0.28 17.19 -19.77
N GLY A 154 1.39 16.47 -19.56
CA GLY A 154 2.39 16.17 -20.59
C GLY A 154 1.83 15.21 -21.64
N ARG A 155 0.78 15.62 -22.37
CA ARG A 155 0.22 14.91 -23.51
C ARG A 155 0.67 15.55 -24.82
N ARG A 156 1.98 15.73 -24.98
CA ARG A 156 2.59 15.62 -26.30
C ARG A 156 2.66 14.12 -26.63
N ARG A 157 1.53 13.52 -27.01
CA ARG A 157 1.58 12.32 -27.83
C ARG A 157 2.11 12.80 -29.17
N ALA A 158 3.40 12.55 -29.43
CA ALA A 158 3.92 12.61 -30.78
C ALA A 158 3.10 11.63 -31.62
N VAL A 159 2.16 12.16 -32.38
CA VAL A 159 1.66 11.48 -33.56
C VAL A 159 2.83 11.51 -34.51
N LYS A 160 3.61 10.43 -34.56
CA LYS A 160 4.41 10.15 -35.75
C LYS A 160 3.39 9.79 -36.81
N GLU A 161 3.18 10.69 -37.75
CA GLU A 161 2.57 10.33 -39.02
C GLU A 161 3.45 9.26 -39.67
N LEU A 162 2.82 8.16 -40.08
CA LEU A 162 3.33 7.12 -40.95
C LEU A 162 2.32 6.93 -42.07
#